data_AF-A0A8S8XU88-F1
#
_entry.id   AF-A0A8S8XU88-F1
#
_cell.length_a   1.000
_cell.length_b   1.000
_cell.length_c   1.000
_cell.angle_alpha   90.00
_cell.angle_beta   90.00
_cell.angle_gamma   90.00
#
_symmetry.space_group_name_H-M   'P 1'
#
loop_
_entity.id
_entity.type
_entity.pdbx_description
1 polymer ?
#
loop_
_entity_poly.entity_id
_entity_poly.type
_entity_poly.pdbx_seq_one_letter_code
_entity_poly.pdbx_strand_id
1 'polypeptide(L)'
;MKKGSDGARDHHGDLLPELSASASKMKYDKLVNAPLPSFDKDYPGSPFFMELGYFMLRRTIYSQFRTFEVTGTEKIPTDRGSMCSAWHTNGLVDPVTIFLSHPKKFVVGGRHDLVTRPILGFWARKFAVQPVVRKAELLRGGCSEEEANYLNGRSLLNLATGISHGFGCALFPEGTSHSESHLIRLKTGPFRTVLAAAAHAKANGRTAPVLIPIGLHFRTRHLFRTDAWIEYGEPIELPHDELPQELIDKVGSGDWMEPPADLVTSLRDQLQEKLAPMTPNRDTFSEVHRDGVIAHVKRKMQNKPELTWKEEVLEVRRMKSQPESQEVQDIATRVGDKLDEAGLDGRDINSSCNGLKGVSVPGTIVNLLKLIPFLALLPILILSMGWQIALGRILGDKTDEGLDARTSYHMLFGMFGSMLWWPILATILTVITAVFNSDIDAELGIDLMSMFGGELWQQSISFVAVWCMMIFSFWLSATCFASGWDSVADFKRWRSRSKTNPLVRGDIAKLRDLLN
;
A
#
# COMPACT_ATOMS: atom_id res chain seq x y z
N MET A 1 -11.30 -14.77 21.92
CA MET A 1 -9.90 -15.23 21.80
C MET A 1 -8.98 -14.33 22.63
N LYS A 2 -7.82 -14.81 23.13
CA LYS A 2 -6.82 -13.95 23.80
C LYS A 2 -6.03 -13.14 22.75
N LYS A 3 -5.67 -11.89 23.07
CA LYS A 3 -4.83 -10.99 22.25
C LYS A 3 -3.34 -11.27 22.51
N GLY A 4 -2.49 -11.02 21.51
CA GLY A 4 -1.03 -11.04 21.63
C GLY A 4 -0.40 -12.40 21.31
N SER A 5 0.90 -12.53 21.58
CA SER A 5 1.64 -13.78 21.42
C SER A 5 1.27 -14.81 22.48
N ASP A 6 0.92 -16.01 22.05
CA ASP A 6 0.68 -17.18 22.91
C ASP A 6 1.67 -18.31 22.62
N GLY A 7 2.67 -18.07 21.76
CA GLY A 7 3.65 -19.06 21.32
C GLY A 7 3.08 -20.20 20.48
N ALA A 8 1.81 -20.12 20.06
CA ALA A 8 1.19 -21.17 19.27
C ALA A 8 1.86 -21.33 17.90
N ARG A 9 2.08 -22.58 17.50
CA ARG A 9 2.72 -22.95 16.24
C ARG A 9 1.75 -23.67 15.32
N ASP A 10 1.95 -23.53 14.02
CA ASP A 10 1.25 -24.37 13.05
C ASP A 10 1.87 -25.77 12.97
N HIS A 11 1.22 -26.67 12.23
CA HIS A 11 1.68 -28.04 11.99
C HIS A 11 3.10 -28.21 11.38
N HIS A 12 3.72 -27.13 10.88
CA HIS A 12 5.11 -27.14 10.42
C HIS A 12 6.09 -26.55 11.45
N GLY A 13 5.60 -26.19 12.64
CA GLY A 13 6.42 -25.58 13.68
C GLY A 13 6.61 -24.07 13.52
N ASP A 14 6.00 -23.42 12.53
CA ASP A 14 6.08 -21.96 12.38
C ASP A 14 5.20 -21.26 13.41
N LEU A 15 5.66 -20.14 13.98
CA LEU A 15 4.84 -19.33 14.89
C LEU A 15 3.61 -18.78 14.16
N LEU A 16 2.44 -18.89 14.80
CA LEU A 16 1.22 -18.31 14.29
C LEU A 16 1.24 -16.79 14.47
N PRO A 17 0.68 -16.02 13.51
CA PRO A 17 0.58 -14.58 13.63
C PRO A 17 -0.12 -14.15 14.93
N GLU A 18 0.35 -13.08 15.55
CA GLU A 18 -0.29 -12.50 16.73
C GLU A 18 -1.69 -11.96 16.39
N LEU A 19 -2.66 -12.14 17.30
CA LEU A 19 -3.97 -11.52 17.15
C LEU A 19 -3.96 -10.11 17.71
N SER A 20 -4.39 -9.15 16.88
CA SER A 20 -4.73 -7.81 17.36
C SER A 20 -5.98 -7.83 18.23
N ALA A 21 -6.19 -6.74 18.98
CA ALA A 21 -7.40 -6.57 19.79
C ALA A 21 -8.71 -6.69 18.99
N SER A 22 -8.67 -6.32 17.71
CA SER A 22 -9.81 -6.38 16.81
C SER A 22 -9.99 -7.79 16.24
N ALA A 23 -8.90 -8.43 15.80
CA ALA A 23 -8.93 -9.79 15.27
C ALA A 23 -9.32 -10.85 16.33
N SER A 24 -9.15 -10.56 17.62
CA SER A 24 -9.56 -11.46 18.71
C SER A 24 -11.07 -11.47 18.99
N LYS A 25 -11.82 -10.53 18.38
CA LYS A 25 -13.28 -10.36 18.53
C LYS A 25 -14.01 -10.72 17.23
N MET A 26 -14.03 -12.01 16.92
CA MET A 26 -14.74 -12.52 15.75
C MET A 26 -16.26 -12.30 15.88
N LYS A 27 -16.88 -11.82 14.80
CA LYS A 27 -18.34 -11.55 14.73
C LYS A 27 -18.96 -12.43 13.65
N TYR A 28 -19.00 -13.74 13.89
CA TYR A 28 -19.39 -14.75 12.91
C TYR A 28 -20.72 -14.41 12.19
N ASP A 29 -21.77 -14.07 12.93
CA ASP A 29 -23.08 -13.72 12.36
C ASP A 29 -23.01 -12.56 11.35
N LYS A 30 -22.14 -11.57 11.59
CA LYS A 30 -21.96 -10.46 10.65
C LYS A 30 -21.21 -10.86 9.39
N LEU A 31 -20.34 -11.86 9.47
CA LEU A 31 -19.55 -12.36 8.35
C LEU A 31 -20.42 -13.22 7.42
N VAL A 32 -21.22 -14.13 7.99
CA VAL A 32 -22.14 -14.97 7.21
C VAL A 32 -23.24 -14.14 6.55
N ASN A 33 -23.72 -13.10 7.21
CA ASN A 33 -24.74 -12.20 6.65
C ASN A 33 -24.16 -11.09 5.76
N ALA A 34 -22.86 -11.12 5.43
CA ALA A 34 -22.29 -10.17 4.49
C ALA A 34 -22.91 -10.34 3.10
N PRO A 35 -23.30 -9.24 2.42
CA PRO A 35 -23.91 -9.32 1.10
C PRO A 35 -22.94 -9.97 0.11
N LEU A 36 -23.49 -10.83 -0.74
CA LEU A 36 -22.73 -11.49 -1.80
C LEU A 36 -22.47 -10.52 -2.95
N PRO A 37 -21.30 -10.63 -3.61
CA PRO A 37 -20.99 -9.86 -4.81
C PRO A 37 -21.86 -10.29 -5.99
N SER A 38 -21.99 -9.40 -6.97
CA SER A 38 -22.68 -9.65 -8.23
C SER A 38 -21.67 -9.51 -9.36
N PHE A 39 -21.56 -10.51 -10.23
CA PHE A 39 -20.52 -10.56 -11.27
C PHE A 39 -21.07 -10.40 -12.71
N ASP A 40 -22.34 -10.04 -12.81
CA ASP A 40 -23.08 -9.71 -14.04
C ASP A 40 -22.85 -8.27 -14.53
N LYS A 41 -22.12 -7.45 -13.76
CA LYS A 41 -21.89 -6.02 -14.00
C LYS A 41 -20.40 -5.72 -14.10
N ASP A 42 -20.03 -4.53 -14.57
CA ASP A 42 -18.63 -4.08 -14.62
C ASP A 42 -17.98 -3.88 -13.24
N TYR A 43 -18.77 -3.95 -12.16
CA TYR A 43 -18.34 -3.75 -10.79
C TYR A 43 -18.81 -4.93 -9.93
N PRO A 44 -17.91 -5.56 -9.15
CA PRO A 44 -18.30 -6.65 -8.26
C PRO A 44 -19.12 -6.17 -7.04
N GLY A 45 -18.99 -4.88 -6.71
CA GLY A 45 -19.71 -4.18 -5.66
C GLY A 45 -20.60 -3.06 -6.19
N SER A 46 -20.77 -2.00 -5.41
CA SER A 46 -21.61 -0.87 -5.80
C SER A 46 -20.85 0.09 -6.74
N PRO A 47 -21.31 0.33 -7.98
CA PRO A 47 -20.57 1.14 -8.96
C PRO A 47 -20.19 2.53 -8.45
N PHE A 48 -21.17 3.29 -7.92
CA PHE A 48 -20.96 4.63 -7.39
C PHE A 48 -19.92 4.66 -6.26
N PHE A 49 -20.08 3.78 -5.26
CA PHE A 49 -19.17 3.76 -4.12
C PHE A 49 -17.78 3.23 -4.48
N MET A 50 -17.69 2.27 -5.41
CA MET A 50 -16.39 1.83 -5.91
C MET A 50 -15.67 2.98 -6.60
N GLU A 51 -16.31 3.69 -7.53
CA GLU A 51 -15.68 4.84 -8.20
C GLU A 51 -15.27 5.95 -7.21
N LEU A 52 -16.13 6.27 -6.24
CA LEU A 52 -15.79 7.21 -5.18
C LEU A 52 -14.57 6.73 -4.36
N GLY A 53 -14.54 5.45 -3.99
CA GLY A 53 -13.40 4.88 -3.26
C GLY A 53 -12.12 4.85 -4.10
N TYR A 54 -12.18 4.50 -5.39
CA TYR A 54 -11.03 4.58 -6.30
C TYR A 54 -10.52 6.02 -6.43
N PHE A 55 -11.41 7.01 -6.53
CA PHE A 55 -11.05 8.42 -6.51
C PHE A 55 -10.30 8.79 -5.22
N MET A 56 -10.82 8.39 -4.05
CA MET A 56 -10.20 8.66 -2.75
C MET A 56 -8.84 7.98 -2.59
N LEU A 57 -8.72 6.73 -3.03
CA LEU A 57 -7.46 5.99 -3.01
C LEU A 57 -6.41 6.63 -3.92
N ARG A 58 -6.78 7.06 -5.14
CA ARG A 58 -5.87 7.79 -6.05
C ARG A 58 -5.35 9.08 -5.41
N ARG A 59 -6.24 9.86 -4.80
CA ARG A 59 -5.85 11.09 -4.09
C ARG A 59 -4.88 10.82 -2.94
N THR A 60 -5.11 9.74 -2.19
CA THR A 60 -4.30 9.37 -1.02
C THR A 60 -2.93 8.82 -1.45
N ILE A 61 -2.88 7.95 -2.46
CA ILE A 61 -1.62 7.39 -2.96
C ILE A 61 -0.76 8.45 -3.65
N TYR A 62 -1.39 9.40 -4.36
CA TYR A 62 -0.69 10.53 -4.96
C TYR A 62 0.03 11.39 -3.90
N SER A 63 -0.56 11.59 -2.72
CA SER A 63 0.11 12.32 -1.63
C SER A 63 1.12 11.45 -0.87
N GLN A 64 0.86 10.14 -0.75
CA GLN A 64 1.67 9.18 0.03
C GLN A 64 3.11 9.05 -0.48
N PHE A 65 3.34 9.08 -1.80
CA PHE A 65 4.64 8.80 -2.40
C PHE A 65 5.27 10.01 -3.09
N ARG A 66 6.59 10.16 -2.93
CA ARG A 66 7.37 11.19 -3.63
C ARG A 66 7.53 10.84 -5.11
N THR A 67 7.85 9.59 -5.41
CA THR A 67 7.81 9.02 -6.75
C THR A 67 7.00 7.73 -6.73
N PHE A 68 6.17 7.52 -7.75
CA PHE A 68 5.37 6.31 -7.92
C PHE A 68 5.51 5.82 -9.36
N GLU A 69 6.25 4.73 -9.55
CA GLU A 69 6.47 4.12 -10.86
C GLU A 69 5.75 2.78 -10.94
N VAL A 70 5.21 2.44 -12.10
CA VAL A 70 4.58 1.15 -12.39
C VAL A 70 5.12 0.63 -13.71
N THR A 71 5.50 -0.64 -13.76
CA THR A 71 6.02 -1.30 -14.98
C THR A 71 5.45 -2.70 -15.14
N GLY A 72 5.38 -3.21 -16.37
CA GLY A 72 4.90 -4.57 -16.65
C GLY A 72 3.38 -4.67 -16.82
N THR A 73 2.65 -3.55 -16.84
CA THR A 73 1.19 -3.55 -17.01
C THR A 73 0.76 -4.05 -18.39
N GLU A 74 1.64 -3.91 -19.38
CA GLU A 74 1.48 -4.45 -20.74
C GLU A 74 1.41 -5.99 -20.77
N LYS A 75 1.89 -6.67 -19.72
CA LYS A 75 1.87 -8.13 -19.60
C LYS A 75 0.55 -8.66 -19.08
N ILE A 76 -0.34 -7.79 -18.58
CA ILE A 76 -1.59 -8.19 -17.95
C ILE A 76 -2.60 -8.56 -19.04
N PRO A 77 -3.09 -9.81 -19.10
CA PRO A 77 -4.14 -10.19 -20.04
C PRO A 77 -5.45 -9.42 -19.75
N THR A 78 -5.99 -8.77 -20.77
CA THR A 78 -7.21 -7.95 -20.65
C THR A 78 -8.49 -8.73 -20.96
N ASP A 79 -8.37 -9.88 -21.60
CA ASP A 79 -9.46 -10.78 -22.01
C ASP A 79 -9.99 -11.69 -20.89
N ARG A 80 -9.26 -11.82 -19.77
CA ARG A 80 -9.56 -12.80 -18.70
C ARG A 80 -9.17 -12.31 -17.30
N GLY A 81 -9.63 -12.98 -16.25
CA GLY A 81 -9.35 -12.56 -14.87
C GLY A 81 -7.90 -12.77 -14.45
N SER A 82 -7.50 -12.12 -13.36
CA SER A 82 -6.13 -12.21 -12.84
C SER A 82 -6.10 -12.32 -11.31
N MET A 83 -5.42 -13.34 -10.80
CA MET A 83 -4.98 -13.39 -9.41
C MET A 83 -3.63 -12.68 -9.31
N CYS A 84 -3.60 -11.55 -8.65
CA CYS A 84 -2.40 -10.79 -8.33
C CYS A 84 -1.85 -11.27 -6.99
N SER A 85 -0.60 -11.76 -6.97
CA SER A 85 0.06 -12.20 -5.75
C SER A 85 1.42 -11.55 -5.58
N ALA A 86 1.62 -10.96 -4.41
CA ALA A 86 2.84 -10.26 -4.01
C ALA A 86 3.25 -10.70 -2.61
N TRP A 87 4.47 -10.36 -2.21
CA TRP A 87 4.85 -10.31 -0.80
C TRP A 87 4.12 -9.18 -0.07
N HIS A 88 3.97 -9.28 1.25
CA HIS A 88 3.14 -8.38 2.04
C HIS A 88 3.97 -7.69 3.12
N THR A 89 4.28 -6.41 2.90
CA THR A 89 5.15 -5.65 3.80
C THR A 89 4.57 -4.30 4.20
N ASN A 90 3.57 -3.74 3.51
CA ASN A 90 3.08 -2.38 3.84
C ASN A 90 1.58 -2.34 4.15
N GLY A 91 1.05 -3.44 4.70
CA GLY A 91 -0.34 -3.52 5.14
C GLY A 91 -1.30 -3.11 4.01
N LEU A 92 -2.26 -2.23 4.29
CA LEU A 92 -3.27 -1.81 3.32
C LEU A 92 -2.70 -1.07 2.09
N VAL A 93 -1.48 -0.54 2.16
CA VAL A 93 -0.86 0.13 1.00
C VAL A 93 -0.60 -0.86 -0.12
N ASP A 94 -0.20 -2.09 0.20
CA ASP A 94 0.10 -3.14 -0.78
C ASP A 94 -1.08 -3.40 -1.73
N PRO A 95 -2.26 -3.85 -1.26
CA PRO A 95 -3.39 -4.11 -2.16
C PRO A 95 -3.88 -2.84 -2.85
N VAL A 96 -3.83 -1.68 -2.19
CA VAL A 96 -4.26 -0.40 -2.80
C VAL A 96 -3.40 -0.05 -4.00
N THR A 97 -2.07 -0.20 -3.92
CA THR A 97 -1.20 0.08 -5.06
C THR A 97 -1.53 -0.80 -6.26
N ILE A 98 -1.81 -2.09 -6.04
CA ILE A 98 -2.25 -3.04 -7.08
C ILE A 98 -3.60 -2.62 -7.67
N PHE A 99 -4.58 -2.25 -6.84
CA PHE A 99 -5.92 -1.84 -7.30
C PHE A 99 -5.85 -0.63 -8.23
N LEU A 100 -4.96 0.32 -7.94
CA LEU A 100 -4.85 1.56 -8.69
C LEU A 100 -4.01 1.43 -9.97
N SER A 101 -3.08 0.46 -10.02
CA SER A 101 -2.20 0.25 -11.18
C SER A 101 -2.70 -0.81 -12.17
N HIS A 102 -3.62 -1.69 -11.76
CA HIS A 102 -4.16 -2.74 -12.60
C HIS A 102 -5.36 -2.24 -13.43
N PRO A 103 -5.53 -2.66 -14.71
CA PRO A 103 -6.58 -2.12 -15.58
C PRO A 103 -8.01 -2.53 -15.21
N LYS A 104 -8.16 -3.60 -14.42
CA LYS A 104 -9.46 -4.18 -14.04
C LYS A 104 -9.87 -3.84 -12.61
N LYS A 105 -11.18 -3.90 -12.34
CA LYS A 105 -11.73 -3.82 -10.98
C LYS A 105 -11.48 -5.11 -10.21
N PHE A 106 -11.50 -5.01 -8.88
CA PHE A 106 -11.09 -6.08 -7.98
C PHE A 106 -12.22 -6.66 -7.16
N VAL A 107 -12.19 -7.98 -6.99
CA VAL A 107 -12.82 -8.69 -5.87
C VAL A 107 -11.73 -8.93 -4.83
N VAL A 108 -12.00 -8.57 -3.59
CA VAL A 108 -10.95 -8.45 -2.57
C VAL A 108 -11.17 -9.47 -1.47
N GLY A 109 -10.17 -10.28 -1.17
CA GLY A 109 -10.13 -11.04 0.08
C GLY A 109 -9.59 -10.15 1.20
N GLY A 110 -10.30 -10.06 2.32
CA GLY A 110 -9.91 -9.20 3.44
C GLY A 110 -10.00 -9.91 4.78
N ARG A 111 -9.15 -9.50 5.75
CA ARG A 111 -9.22 -9.97 7.13
C ARG A 111 -10.61 -9.70 7.70
N HIS A 112 -11.16 -10.66 8.44
CA HIS A 112 -12.54 -10.62 8.94
C HIS A 112 -12.88 -9.37 9.78
N ASP A 113 -11.90 -8.79 10.47
CA ASP A 113 -12.12 -7.63 11.32
C ASP A 113 -12.19 -6.31 10.52
N LEU A 114 -11.52 -6.23 9.37
CA LEU A 114 -11.64 -5.09 8.44
C LEU A 114 -13.08 -4.93 7.96
N VAL A 115 -13.77 -6.05 7.71
CA VAL A 115 -15.15 -6.03 7.20
C VAL A 115 -16.19 -5.75 8.30
N THR A 116 -15.82 -5.81 9.58
CA THR A 116 -16.75 -5.63 10.72
C THR A 116 -16.60 -4.32 11.49
N ARG A 117 -15.55 -3.53 11.22
CA ARG A 117 -15.38 -2.16 11.77
C ARG A 117 -16.43 -1.20 11.16
N PRO A 118 -16.89 -0.14 11.85
CA PRO A 118 -18.01 0.68 11.37
C PRO A 118 -17.78 1.34 10.00
N ILE A 119 -16.69 2.11 9.87
CA ILE A 119 -16.34 2.82 8.62
C ILE A 119 -15.80 1.82 7.60
N LEU A 120 -14.77 1.05 7.97
CA LEU A 120 -14.14 0.09 7.04
C LEU A 120 -15.10 -1.00 6.58
N GLY A 121 -15.99 -1.48 7.43
CA GLY A 121 -16.99 -2.48 7.08
C GLY A 121 -18.05 -1.94 6.12
N PHE A 122 -18.46 -0.66 6.24
CA PHE A 122 -19.31 -0.02 5.23
C PHE A 122 -18.66 -0.07 3.86
N TRP A 123 -17.40 0.38 3.77
CA TRP A 123 -16.65 0.38 2.51
C TRP A 123 -16.35 -1.01 1.99
N ALA A 124 -15.97 -1.94 2.87
CA ALA A 124 -15.73 -3.33 2.53
C ALA A 124 -16.95 -3.98 1.86
N ARG A 125 -18.17 -3.74 2.38
CA ARG A 125 -19.40 -4.20 1.73
C ARG A 125 -19.62 -3.55 0.37
N LYS A 126 -19.31 -2.26 0.21
CA LYS A 126 -19.45 -1.55 -1.08
C LYS A 126 -18.42 -2.00 -2.12
N PHE A 127 -17.26 -2.47 -1.68
CA PHE A 127 -16.19 -3.04 -2.50
C PHE A 127 -16.28 -4.56 -2.66
N ALA A 128 -17.37 -5.19 -2.22
CA ALA A 128 -17.55 -6.63 -2.34
C ALA A 128 -16.42 -7.47 -1.70
N VAL A 129 -15.82 -6.96 -0.61
CA VAL A 129 -14.74 -7.65 0.11
C VAL A 129 -15.26 -8.94 0.73
N GLN A 130 -14.62 -10.06 0.42
CA GLN A 130 -14.90 -11.38 0.97
C GLN A 130 -14.11 -11.59 2.27
N PRO A 131 -14.78 -11.93 3.38
CA PRO A 131 -14.10 -12.16 4.65
C PRO A 131 -13.33 -13.49 4.63
N VAL A 132 -12.03 -13.44 4.89
CA VAL A 132 -11.18 -14.63 5.04
C VAL A 132 -10.76 -14.75 6.50
N VAL A 133 -10.93 -15.96 7.06
CA VAL A 133 -10.56 -16.28 8.44
C VAL A 133 -9.20 -16.99 8.45
N ARG A 134 -8.27 -16.51 9.26
CA ARG A 134 -6.93 -17.13 9.35
C ARG A 134 -6.97 -18.36 10.25
N LYS A 135 -6.13 -19.36 9.95
CA LYS A 135 -5.97 -20.57 10.79
C LYS A 135 -5.66 -20.23 12.26
N ALA A 136 -4.93 -19.14 12.51
CA ALA A 136 -4.66 -18.64 13.86
C ALA A 136 -5.92 -18.19 14.62
N GLU A 137 -6.92 -17.67 13.93
CA GLU A 137 -8.21 -17.26 14.53
C GLU A 137 -9.07 -18.50 14.85
N LEU A 138 -8.96 -19.56 14.04
CA LEU A 138 -9.62 -20.85 14.26
C LEU A 138 -9.09 -21.56 15.50
N LEU A 139 -7.77 -21.73 15.56
CA LEU A 139 -7.09 -22.43 16.66
C LEU A 139 -7.29 -21.77 18.02
N ARG A 140 -7.67 -20.49 18.05
CA ARG A 140 -7.88 -19.71 19.27
C ARG A 140 -9.36 -19.60 19.67
N GLY A 141 -10.25 -20.38 19.04
CA GLY A 141 -11.66 -20.51 19.40
C GLY A 141 -12.55 -19.37 18.90
N GLY A 142 -12.27 -18.81 17.71
CA GLY A 142 -13.11 -17.77 17.10
C GLY A 142 -14.46 -18.27 16.56
N CYS A 143 -14.51 -19.51 16.08
CA CYS A 143 -15.68 -20.24 15.58
C CYS A 143 -15.37 -21.75 15.59
N SER A 144 -16.38 -22.61 15.37
CA SER A 144 -16.14 -24.04 15.18
C SER A 144 -15.38 -24.31 13.88
N GLU A 145 -14.76 -25.49 13.77
CA GLU A 145 -14.06 -25.89 12.53
C GLU A 145 -15.02 -26.01 11.34
N GLU A 146 -16.26 -26.48 11.57
CA GLU A 146 -17.29 -26.55 10.54
C GLU A 146 -17.73 -25.17 10.05
N GLU A 147 -17.99 -24.24 10.99
CA GLU A 147 -18.35 -22.84 10.69
C GLU A 147 -17.23 -22.13 9.90
N ALA A 148 -15.98 -22.40 10.26
CA ALA A 148 -14.82 -21.87 9.58
C ALA A 148 -14.70 -22.39 8.15
N ASN A 149 -14.86 -23.70 7.97
CA ASN A 149 -14.77 -24.35 6.67
C ASN A 149 -15.90 -23.86 5.76
N TYR A 150 -17.12 -23.71 6.28
CA TYR A 150 -18.25 -23.14 5.55
C TYR A 150 -17.97 -21.69 5.12
N LEU A 151 -17.54 -20.82 6.05
CA LEU A 151 -17.29 -19.40 5.76
C LEU A 151 -16.13 -19.21 4.79
N ASN A 152 -15.03 -19.97 4.97
CA ASN A 152 -13.89 -19.95 4.07
C ASN A 152 -14.26 -20.50 2.69
N GLY A 153 -14.92 -21.65 2.61
CA GLY A 153 -15.36 -22.24 1.33
C GLY A 153 -16.24 -21.27 0.54
N ARG A 154 -17.23 -20.64 1.19
CA ARG A 154 -18.07 -19.61 0.57
C ARG A 154 -17.27 -18.42 0.07
N SER A 155 -16.32 -17.93 0.86
CA SER A 155 -15.52 -16.74 0.51
C SER A 155 -14.51 -17.03 -0.60
N LEU A 156 -13.86 -18.20 -0.58
CA LEU A 156 -12.97 -18.66 -1.64
C LEU A 156 -13.73 -18.88 -2.94
N LEU A 157 -14.93 -19.48 -2.89
CA LEU A 157 -15.80 -19.64 -4.05
C LEU A 157 -16.19 -18.28 -4.65
N ASN A 158 -16.62 -17.31 -3.84
CA ASN A 158 -16.97 -15.98 -4.35
C ASN A 158 -15.78 -15.28 -5.03
N LEU A 159 -14.59 -15.38 -4.45
CA LEU A 159 -13.37 -14.86 -5.07
C LEU A 159 -13.09 -15.58 -6.40
N ALA A 160 -13.21 -16.91 -6.43
CA ALA A 160 -13.02 -17.73 -7.62
C ALA A 160 -14.01 -17.37 -8.73
N THR A 161 -15.29 -17.26 -8.40
CA THR A 161 -16.35 -16.83 -9.34
C THR A 161 -16.03 -15.45 -9.89
N GLY A 162 -15.65 -14.49 -9.05
CA GLY A 162 -15.27 -13.15 -9.50
C GLY A 162 -14.09 -13.15 -10.47
N ILE A 163 -13.01 -13.85 -10.14
CA ILE A 163 -11.85 -13.98 -11.02
C ILE A 163 -12.27 -14.60 -12.36
N SER A 164 -13.08 -15.67 -12.34
CA SER A 164 -13.55 -16.32 -13.58
C SER A 164 -14.41 -15.40 -14.47
N HIS A 165 -15.05 -14.38 -13.91
CA HIS A 165 -15.82 -13.37 -14.63
C HIS A 165 -14.95 -12.23 -15.18
N GLY A 166 -13.63 -12.33 -15.06
CA GLY A 166 -12.70 -11.37 -15.63
C GLY A 166 -12.21 -10.31 -14.65
N PHE A 167 -12.59 -10.35 -13.37
CA PHE A 167 -12.09 -9.40 -12.37
C PHE A 167 -10.66 -9.71 -11.93
N GLY A 168 -9.99 -8.67 -11.43
CA GLY A 168 -8.75 -8.85 -10.67
C GLY A 168 -9.05 -9.33 -9.24
N CYS A 169 -8.09 -10.02 -8.64
CA CYS A 169 -8.10 -10.34 -7.22
C CYS A 169 -6.69 -10.14 -6.66
N ALA A 170 -6.54 -9.58 -5.47
CA ALA A 170 -5.24 -9.49 -4.81
C ALA A 170 -5.25 -10.37 -3.57
N LEU A 171 -4.41 -11.40 -3.55
CA LEU A 171 -4.19 -12.25 -2.38
C LEU A 171 -2.69 -12.43 -2.14
N PHE A 172 -2.27 -12.19 -0.91
CA PHE A 172 -0.89 -12.29 -0.48
C PHE A 172 -0.63 -13.68 0.11
N PRO A 173 0.15 -14.54 -0.56
CA PRO A 173 0.35 -15.93 -0.15
C PRO A 173 1.04 -16.09 1.20
N GLU A 174 1.69 -15.07 1.74
CA GLU A 174 2.29 -15.09 3.09
C GLU A 174 1.24 -15.11 4.22
N GLY A 175 0.01 -14.64 3.94
CA GLY A 175 -1.13 -14.65 4.88
C GLY A 175 -1.02 -13.68 6.06
N THR A 176 0.09 -12.97 6.18
CA THR A 176 0.32 -11.87 7.12
C THR A 176 1.32 -10.91 6.51
N SER A 177 1.27 -9.64 6.92
CA SER A 177 2.34 -8.70 6.63
C SER A 177 3.49 -8.92 7.62
N HIS A 178 4.72 -8.69 7.16
CA HIS A 178 5.95 -8.97 7.91
C HIS A 178 7.04 -7.93 7.61
N SER A 179 8.19 -8.02 8.28
CA SER A 179 9.29 -7.04 8.21
C SER A 179 10.60 -7.62 7.69
N GLU A 180 10.55 -8.76 7.00
CA GLU A 180 11.75 -9.45 6.50
C GLU A 180 12.18 -8.88 5.14
N SER A 181 13.46 -9.03 4.81
CA SER A 181 14.03 -8.63 3.50
C SER A 181 13.85 -9.69 2.41
N HIS A 182 13.14 -10.77 2.70
CA HIS A 182 12.87 -11.90 1.80
C HIS A 182 11.47 -12.45 2.04
N LEU A 183 10.99 -13.30 1.12
CA LEU A 183 9.70 -13.97 1.27
C LEU A 183 9.68 -14.85 2.51
N ILE A 184 8.61 -14.75 3.30
CA ILE A 184 8.29 -15.79 4.28
C ILE A 184 7.53 -16.93 3.60
N ARG A 185 7.27 -17.99 4.35
CA ARG A 185 6.61 -19.19 3.83
C ARG A 185 5.25 -18.88 3.20
N LEU A 186 5.07 -19.31 1.95
CA LEU A 186 3.81 -19.19 1.23
C LEU A 186 2.78 -20.23 1.69
N LYS A 187 1.56 -19.77 1.97
CA LYS A 187 0.37 -20.57 2.31
C LYS A 187 -0.42 -20.90 1.04
N THR A 188 -1.23 -21.94 1.10
CA THR A 188 -1.91 -22.55 -0.05
C THR A 188 -3.24 -21.89 -0.45
N GLY A 189 -3.79 -21.01 0.37
CA GLY A 189 -5.10 -20.38 0.18
C GLY A 189 -5.29 -19.73 -1.20
N PRO A 190 -4.39 -18.82 -1.63
CA PRO A 190 -4.54 -18.13 -2.93
C PRO A 190 -4.52 -19.08 -4.13
N PHE A 191 -3.73 -20.15 -4.06
CA PHE A 191 -3.59 -21.13 -5.14
C PHE A 191 -4.84 -21.99 -5.28
N ARG A 192 -5.48 -22.37 -4.16
CA ARG A 192 -6.79 -23.02 -4.17
C ARG A 192 -7.84 -22.12 -4.83
N THR A 193 -7.88 -20.85 -4.46
CA THR A 193 -8.82 -19.87 -5.04
C THR A 193 -8.65 -19.76 -6.55
N VAL A 194 -7.41 -19.61 -7.04
CA VAL A 194 -7.19 -19.39 -8.47
C VAL A 194 -7.40 -20.66 -9.30
N LEU A 195 -7.09 -21.85 -8.76
CA LEU A 195 -7.42 -23.13 -9.41
C LEU A 195 -8.94 -23.36 -9.45
N ALA A 196 -9.66 -23.04 -8.37
CA ALA A 196 -11.13 -23.04 -8.39
C ALA A 196 -11.68 -22.01 -9.38
N ALA A 197 -11.04 -20.85 -9.55
CA ALA A 197 -11.43 -19.87 -10.57
C ALA A 197 -11.26 -20.42 -11.99
N ALA A 198 -10.19 -21.18 -12.24
CA ALA A 198 -9.97 -21.85 -13.52
C ALA A 198 -11.01 -22.95 -13.77
N ALA A 199 -11.33 -23.77 -12.77
CA ALA A 199 -12.38 -24.77 -12.86
C ALA A 199 -13.75 -24.13 -13.13
N HIS A 200 -14.08 -23.05 -12.42
CA HIS A 200 -15.30 -22.28 -12.62
C HIS A 200 -15.38 -21.67 -14.03
N ALA A 201 -14.27 -21.11 -14.53
CA ALA A 201 -14.18 -20.57 -15.89
C ALA A 201 -14.48 -21.66 -16.92
N LYS A 202 -13.87 -22.84 -16.78
CA LYS A 202 -14.06 -24.01 -17.65
C LYS A 202 -15.52 -24.46 -17.69
N ALA A 203 -16.14 -24.64 -16.51
CA ALA A 203 -17.53 -25.06 -16.38
C ALA A 203 -18.51 -24.12 -17.09
N ASN A 204 -18.15 -22.85 -17.21
CA ASN A 204 -18.99 -21.81 -17.79
C ASN A 204 -18.50 -21.31 -19.16
N GLY A 205 -17.58 -22.03 -19.82
CA GLY A 205 -17.08 -21.68 -21.15
C GLY A 205 -16.34 -20.33 -21.22
N ARG A 206 -15.69 -19.91 -20.13
CA ARG A 206 -14.89 -18.67 -20.05
C ARG A 206 -13.40 -18.98 -20.15
N THR A 207 -12.61 -18.00 -20.58
CA THR A 207 -11.15 -18.09 -20.62
C THR A 207 -10.58 -18.27 -19.22
N ALA A 208 -9.66 -19.23 -19.06
CA ALA A 208 -8.98 -19.48 -17.79
C ALA A 208 -8.24 -18.23 -17.30
N PRO A 209 -8.35 -17.84 -16.02
CA PRO A 209 -7.62 -16.70 -15.48
C PRO A 209 -6.11 -17.00 -15.38
N VAL A 210 -5.33 -15.96 -15.06
CA VAL A 210 -3.88 -16.09 -14.83
C VAL A 210 -3.48 -15.76 -13.39
N LEU A 211 -2.35 -16.28 -12.94
CA LEU A 211 -1.69 -15.88 -11.69
C LEU A 211 -0.52 -14.95 -12.01
N ILE A 212 -0.51 -13.74 -11.47
CA ILE A 212 0.50 -12.72 -11.77
C ILE A 212 1.36 -12.45 -10.52
N PRO A 213 2.67 -12.77 -10.55
CA PRO A 213 3.60 -12.33 -9.51
C PRO A 213 3.82 -10.82 -9.60
N ILE A 214 3.76 -10.14 -8.46
CA ILE A 214 3.95 -8.69 -8.37
C ILE A 214 5.03 -8.36 -7.34
N GLY A 215 6.04 -7.61 -7.76
CA GLY A 215 7.04 -7.01 -6.88
C GLY A 215 6.53 -5.67 -6.35
N LEU A 216 6.55 -5.50 -5.03
CA LEU A 216 6.18 -4.25 -4.35
C LEU A 216 7.43 -3.63 -3.72
N HIS A 217 7.92 -2.52 -4.27
CA HIS A 217 9.18 -1.91 -3.84
C HIS A 217 8.94 -0.57 -3.20
N PHE A 218 9.02 -0.51 -1.87
CA PHE A 218 8.99 0.75 -1.12
C PHE A 218 10.38 1.02 -0.55
N ARG A 219 10.96 2.18 -0.85
CA ARG A 219 12.29 2.53 -0.32
C ARG A 219 12.32 2.50 1.20
N THR A 220 11.35 3.15 1.83
CA THR A 220 11.13 3.04 3.26
C THR A 220 9.63 3.03 3.54
N ARG A 221 9.04 1.84 3.56
CA ARG A 221 7.59 1.58 3.62
C ARG A 221 6.80 2.37 4.68
N HIS A 222 7.43 2.68 5.82
CA HIS A 222 6.79 3.35 6.95
C HIS A 222 6.94 4.89 6.94
N LEU A 223 7.59 5.45 5.92
CA LEU A 223 7.76 6.90 5.76
C LEU A 223 6.74 7.47 4.76
N PHE A 224 6.18 8.62 5.13
CA PHE A 224 5.41 9.46 4.20
C PHE A 224 6.36 10.12 3.20
N ARG A 225 5.92 10.26 1.93
CA ARG A 225 6.73 10.78 0.81
C ARG A 225 7.98 9.93 0.53
N THR A 226 7.87 8.60 0.67
CA THR A 226 8.88 7.65 0.18
C THR A 226 8.72 7.40 -1.33
N ASP A 227 9.70 6.73 -1.93
CA ASP A 227 9.63 6.25 -3.31
C ASP A 227 8.96 4.86 -3.36
N ALA A 228 8.16 4.62 -4.41
CA ALA A 228 7.51 3.35 -4.67
C ALA A 228 7.67 2.93 -6.15
N TRP A 229 7.90 1.63 -6.36
CA TRP A 229 7.87 1.00 -7.68
C TRP A 229 7.05 -0.30 -7.61
N ILE A 230 6.06 -0.41 -8.49
CA ILE A 230 5.22 -1.61 -8.64
C ILE A 230 5.62 -2.33 -9.91
N GLU A 231 6.01 -3.59 -9.78
CA GLU A 231 6.57 -4.40 -10.85
C GLU A 231 5.67 -5.60 -11.14
N TYR A 232 5.02 -5.61 -12.30
CA TYR A 232 4.26 -6.77 -12.77
C TYR A 232 5.20 -7.76 -13.48
N GLY A 233 5.23 -8.99 -12.99
CA GLY A 233 5.99 -10.10 -13.56
C GLY A 233 5.25 -10.80 -14.69
N GLU A 234 5.89 -11.83 -15.26
CA GLU A 234 5.26 -12.66 -16.28
C GLU A 234 4.09 -13.47 -15.69
N PRO A 235 2.88 -13.42 -16.30
CA PRO A 235 1.77 -14.26 -15.87
C PRO A 235 2.11 -15.75 -15.90
N ILE A 236 1.63 -16.47 -14.90
CA ILE A 236 1.65 -17.92 -14.80
C ILE A 236 0.30 -18.42 -15.32
N GLU A 237 0.34 -19.15 -16.42
CA GLU A 237 -0.83 -19.85 -16.95
C GLU A 237 -1.21 -21.01 -16.03
N LEU A 238 -2.51 -21.21 -15.84
CA LEU A 238 -3.03 -22.24 -14.92
C LEU A 238 -3.15 -23.58 -15.64
N PRO A 239 -2.94 -24.72 -14.92
CA PRO A 239 -2.99 -26.07 -15.50
C PRO A 239 -4.43 -26.51 -15.79
N HIS A 240 -5.10 -25.83 -16.71
CA HIS A 240 -6.53 -25.95 -16.99
C HIS A 240 -6.96 -27.35 -17.49
N ASP A 241 -6.05 -28.04 -18.18
CA ASP A 241 -6.32 -29.37 -18.75
C ASP A 241 -6.11 -30.50 -17.73
N GLU A 242 -5.40 -30.22 -16.63
CA GLU A 242 -5.14 -31.16 -15.54
C GLU A 242 -6.23 -31.12 -14.45
N LEU A 243 -7.19 -30.20 -14.56
CA LEU A 243 -8.27 -30.05 -13.58
C LEU A 243 -9.27 -31.23 -13.64
N PRO A 244 -9.55 -31.91 -12.51
CA PRO A 244 -10.52 -33.00 -12.46
C PRO A 244 -11.94 -32.56 -12.85
N GLN A 245 -12.67 -33.42 -13.57
CA GLN A 245 -14.07 -33.14 -13.95
C GLN A 245 -14.98 -32.89 -12.75
N GLU A 246 -14.78 -33.63 -11.66
CA GLU A 246 -15.55 -33.46 -10.42
C GLU A 246 -15.41 -32.04 -9.84
N LEU A 247 -14.18 -31.48 -9.84
CA LEU A 247 -13.92 -30.11 -9.39
C LEU A 247 -14.63 -29.09 -10.29
N ILE A 248 -14.58 -29.30 -11.60
CA ILE A 248 -15.23 -28.44 -12.61
C ILE A 248 -16.75 -28.44 -12.39
N ASP A 249 -17.35 -29.61 -12.24
CA ASP A 249 -18.80 -29.76 -12.05
C ASP A 249 -19.27 -29.14 -10.72
N LYS A 250 -18.55 -29.43 -9.62
CA LYS A 250 -18.86 -28.91 -8.28
C LYS A 250 -18.78 -27.39 -8.24
N VAL A 251 -17.63 -26.84 -8.60
CA VAL A 251 -17.42 -25.39 -8.57
C VAL A 251 -18.31 -24.68 -9.59
N GLY A 252 -18.53 -25.27 -10.76
CA GLY A 252 -19.46 -24.78 -11.78
C GLY A 252 -20.91 -24.69 -11.29
N SER A 253 -21.34 -25.63 -10.44
CA SER A 253 -22.67 -25.60 -9.80
C SER A 253 -22.77 -24.63 -8.60
N GLY A 254 -21.68 -23.95 -8.24
CA GLY A 254 -21.62 -23.05 -7.08
C GLY A 254 -21.39 -23.75 -5.75
N ASP A 255 -20.85 -24.97 -5.75
CA ASP A 255 -20.44 -25.70 -4.56
C ASP A 255 -18.91 -25.69 -4.42
N TRP A 256 -18.40 -25.47 -3.20
CA TRP A 256 -16.95 -25.44 -2.99
C TRP A 256 -16.38 -26.85 -2.96
N MET A 257 -15.35 -27.09 -3.78
CA MET A 257 -14.51 -28.27 -3.70
C MET A 257 -13.04 -27.85 -3.69
N GLU A 258 -12.27 -28.45 -2.79
CA GLU A 258 -10.84 -28.21 -2.70
C GLU A 258 -10.12 -28.77 -3.95
N PRO A 259 -9.27 -27.98 -4.61
CA PRO A 259 -8.45 -28.47 -5.71
C PRO A 259 -7.41 -29.52 -5.27
N PRO A 260 -6.92 -30.37 -6.20
CA PRO A 260 -5.87 -31.35 -5.90
C PRO A 260 -4.62 -30.72 -5.26
N ALA A 261 -4.13 -31.35 -4.19
CA ALA A 261 -3.06 -30.79 -3.36
C ALA A 261 -1.71 -30.67 -4.09
N ASP A 262 -1.43 -31.60 -4.99
CA ASP A 262 -0.30 -31.61 -5.92
C ASP A 262 -0.32 -30.41 -6.88
N LEU A 263 -1.46 -30.11 -7.51
CA LEU A 263 -1.60 -28.91 -8.36
C LEU A 263 -1.43 -27.62 -7.55
N VAL A 264 -2.03 -27.57 -6.35
CA VAL A 264 -1.92 -26.43 -5.43
C VAL A 264 -0.46 -26.18 -5.02
N THR A 265 0.27 -27.23 -4.67
CA THR A 265 1.66 -27.12 -4.23
C THR A 265 2.61 -26.80 -5.38
N SER A 266 2.42 -27.41 -6.55
CA SER A 266 3.16 -27.08 -7.77
C SER A 266 3.00 -25.60 -8.14
N LEU A 267 1.76 -25.09 -8.16
CA LEU A 267 1.51 -23.68 -8.49
C LEU A 267 2.10 -22.72 -7.44
N ARG A 268 2.08 -23.12 -6.16
CA ARG A 268 2.76 -22.37 -5.08
C ARG A 268 4.25 -22.26 -5.33
N ASP A 269 4.89 -23.36 -5.66
CA ASP A 269 6.34 -23.42 -5.83
C ASP A 269 6.76 -22.65 -7.09
N GLN A 270 5.98 -22.72 -8.18
CA GLN A 270 6.17 -21.89 -9.36
C GLN A 270 6.05 -20.39 -9.06
N LEU A 271 5.05 -19.98 -8.25
CA LEU A 271 4.95 -18.58 -7.84
C LEU A 271 6.13 -18.18 -6.96
N GLN A 272 6.54 -19.02 -6.01
CA GLN A 272 7.67 -18.73 -5.13
C GLN A 272 8.95 -18.50 -5.93
N GLU A 273 9.23 -19.33 -6.92
CA GLU A 273 10.40 -19.20 -7.81
C GLU A 273 10.40 -17.86 -8.56
N LYS A 274 9.24 -17.43 -9.07
CA LYS A 274 9.11 -16.16 -9.81
C LYS A 274 9.05 -14.93 -8.91
N LEU A 275 8.44 -15.03 -7.73
CA LEU A 275 8.21 -13.91 -6.82
C LEU A 275 9.43 -13.63 -5.93
N ALA A 276 10.18 -14.65 -5.50
CA ALA A 276 11.39 -14.46 -4.68
C ALA A 276 12.39 -13.45 -5.27
N PRO A 277 12.81 -13.53 -6.55
CA PRO A 277 13.70 -12.55 -7.16
C PRO A 277 13.05 -11.18 -7.36
N MET A 278 11.72 -11.07 -7.24
CA MET A 278 10.98 -9.82 -7.25
C MET A 278 10.86 -9.19 -5.86
N THR A 279 11.67 -9.62 -4.89
CA THR A 279 11.86 -8.99 -3.56
C THR A 279 13.33 -8.58 -3.42
N PRO A 280 13.77 -7.92 -2.33
CA PRO A 280 15.19 -7.73 -2.07
C PRO A 280 15.94 -9.07 -1.98
N ASN A 281 15.26 -10.12 -1.50
CA ASN A 281 15.75 -11.49 -1.45
C ASN A 281 17.11 -11.57 -0.74
N ARG A 282 17.19 -10.97 0.46
CA ARG A 282 18.37 -10.97 1.33
C ARG A 282 18.02 -11.53 2.69
N ASP A 283 19.01 -12.05 3.40
CA ASP A 283 18.81 -12.57 4.75
C ASP A 283 18.56 -11.44 5.73
N THR A 284 19.15 -10.26 5.50
CA THR A 284 18.94 -9.07 6.32
C THR A 284 18.83 -7.79 5.50
N PHE A 285 18.23 -6.75 6.08
CA PHE A 285 18.22 -5.40 5.50
C PHE A 285 19.61 -4.76 5.42
N SER A 286 20.54 -5.13 6.30
CA SER A 286 21.93 -4.68 6.25
C SER A 286 22.57 -5.02 4.90
N GLU A 287 22.30 -6.21 4.35
CA GLU A 287 22.76 -6.59 3.01
C GLU A 287 22.10 -5.77 1.89
N VAL A 288 20.83 -5.41 2.05
CA VAL A 288 20.11 -4.54 1.10
C VAL A 288 20.76 -3.14 1.10
N HIS A 289 21.10 -2.61 2.26
CA HIS A 289 21.77 -1.31 2.40
C HIS A 289 23.19 -1.35 1.85
N ARG A 290 23.95 -2.41 2.12
CA ARG A 290 25.28 -2.70 1.55
C ARG A 290 25.22 -2.62 0.02
N ASP A 291 24.33 -3.39 -0.59
CA ASP A 291 24.23 -3.49 -2.05
C ASP A 291 23.77 -2.15 -2.66
N GLY A 292 22.86 -1.43 -1.98
CA GLY A 292 22.46 -0.08 -2.38
C GLY A 292 23.62 0.92 -2.36
N VAL A 293 24.48 0.88 -1.34
CA VAL A 293 25.69 1.71 -1.26
C VAL A 293 26.63 1.41 -2.43
N ILE A 294 26.91 0.13 -2.70
CA ILE A 294 27.75 -0.29 -3.83
C ILE A 294 27.16 0.23 -5.15
N ALA A 295 25.86 0.08 -5.37
CA ALA A 295 25.19 0.50 -6.59
C ALA A 295 25.36 1.99 -6.86
N HIS A 296 25.14 2.82 -5.83
CA HIS A 296 25.30 4.27 -5.93
C HIS A 296 26.74 4.72 -6.13
N VAL A 297 27.70 4.08 -5.46
CA VAL A 297 29.14 4.39 -5.64
C VAL A 297 29.57 4.05 -7.07
N LYS A 298 29.26 2.84 -7.57
CA LYS A 298 29.56 2.44 -8.95
C LYS A 298 28.93 3.37 -9.98
N ARG A 299 27.66 3.74 -9.78
CA ARG A 299 26.95 4.66 -10.68
C ARG A 299 27.65 6.02 -10.78
N LYS A 300 28.11 6.56 -9.65
CA LYS A 300 28.78 7.86 -9.57
C LYS A 300 30.18 7.82 -10.19
N MET A 301 30.93 6.73 -9.99
CA MET A 301 32.24 6.53 -10.63
C MET A 301 32.14 6.48 -12.16
N GLN A 302 31.02 5.99 -12.68
CA GLN A 302 30.72 6.00 -14.12
C GLN A 302 30.27 7.37 -14.65
N ASN A 303 30.19 8.41 -13.82
CA ASN A 303 29.68 9.74 -14.15
C ASN A 303 28.27 9.72 -14.79
N LYS A 304 27.43 8.76 -14.39
CA LYS A 304 26.04 8.65 -14.88
C LYS A 304 25.07 9.38 -13.94
N PRO A 305 23.86 9.76 -14.42
CA PRO A 305 22.81 10.35 -13.59
C PRO A 305 22.46 9.48 -12.38
N GLU A 306 21.90 10.07 -11.31
CA GLU A 306 21.52 9.29 -10.12
C GLU A 306 20.53 8.18 -10.47
N LEU A 307 20.64 7.04 -9.77
CA LEU A 307 19.70 5.93 -9.97
C LEU A 307 18.28 6.36 -9.59
N THR A 308 17.31 6.02 -10.43
CA THR A 308 15.91 6.00 -10.00
C THR A 308 15.71 4.88 -8.95
N TRP A 309 14.57 4.90 -8.25
CA TRP A 309 14.29 3.84 -7.27
C TRP A 309 14.24 2.45 -7.93
N LYS A 310 13.65 2.35 -9.11
CA LYS A 310 13.63 1.12 -9.91
C LYS A 310 15.04 0.65 -10.27
N GLU A 311 15.89 1.53 -10.80
CA GLU A 311 17.26 1.16 -11.19
C GLU A 311 18.07 0.67 -9.98
N GLU A 312 17.92 1.29 -8.81
CA GLU A 312 18.55 0.84 -7.58
C GLU A 312 18.09 -0.56 -7.17
N VAL A 313 16.79 -0.85 -7.19
CA VAL A 313 16.25 -2.20 -6.89
C VAL A 313 16.82 -3.24 -7.85
N LEU A 314 16.90 -2.92 -9.14
CA LEU A 314 17.45 -3.83 -10.15
C LEU A 314 18.94 -4.10 -9.95
N GLU A 315 19.74 -3.08 -9.62
CA GLU A 315 21.17 -3.27 -9.32
C GLU A 315 21.39 -4.09 -8.03
N VAL A 316 20.62 -3.82 -6.98
CA VAL A 316 20.67 -4.60 -5.74
C VAL A 316 20.36 -6.07 -6.03
N ARG A 317 19.35 -6.37 -6.86
CA ARG A 317 19.04 -7.74 -7.25
C ARG A 317 20.17 -8.39 -8.05
N ARG A 318 20.76 -7.67 -9.00
CA ARG A 318 21.88 -8.16 -9.82
C ARG A 318 23.06 -8.62 -8.95
N MET A 319 23.34 -7.90 -7.86
CA MET A 319 24.41 -8.24 -6.92
C MET A 319 24.18 -9.55 -6.14
N LYS A 320 22.96 -10.09 -6.11
CA LYS A 320 22.73 -11.42 -5.53
C LYS A 320 23.45 -12.51 -6.35
N SER A 321 23.36 -12.38 -7.67
CA SER A 321 23.95 -13.33 -8.62
C SER A 321 25.40 -12.98 -8.96
N GLN A 322 25.80 -11.72 -8.77
CA GLN A 322 27.13 -11.20 -9.09
C GLN A 322 27.63 -10.33 -7.93
N PRO A 323 27.97 -10.94 -6.77
CA PRO A 323 28.44 -10.19 -5.62
C PRO A 323 29.85 -9.61 -5.85
N GLU A 324 30.14 -8.50 -5.20
CA GLU A 324 31.49 -7.93 -5.18
C GLU A 324 32.43 -8.73 -4.25
N SER A 325 33.71 -8.37 -4.24
CA SER A 325 34.67 -8.97 -3.30
C SER A 325 34.23 -8.81 -1.84
N GLN A 326 34.64 -9.74 -0.98
CA GLN A 326 34.28 -9.71 0.43
C GLN A 326 34.71 -8.39 1.11
N GLU A 327 35.88 -7.86 0.75
CA GLU A 327 36.37 -6.58 1.31
C GLU A 327 35.46 -5.40 0.94
N VAL A 328 35.00 -5.35 -0.31
CA VAL A 328 34.04 -4.34 -0.78
C VAL A 328 32.73 -4.46 0.00
N GLN A 329 32.24 -5.70 0.16
CA GLN A 329 31.03 -5.98 0.92
C GLN A 329 31.15 -5.54 2.37
N ASP A 330 32.24 -5.87 3.07
CA ASP A 330 32.43 -5.53 4.49
C ASP A 330 32.45 -4.02 4.73
N ILE A 331 33.10 -3.26 3.85
CA ILE A 331 33.14 -1.79 3.94
C ILE A 331 31.77 -1.20 3.61
N ALA A 332 31.13 -1.67 2.54
CA ALA A 332 29.81 -1.20 2.14
C ALA A 332 28.74 -1.50 3.20
N THR A 333 28.83 -2.63 3.92
CA THR A 333 27.96 -2.97 5.06
C THR A 333 28.11 -1.93 6.16
N ARG A 334 29.33 -1.62 6.59
CA ARG A 334 29.56 -0.60 7.63
C ARG A 334 29.01 0.77 7.23
N VAL A 335 29.21 1.18 5.98
CA VAL A 335 28.66 2.43 5.46
C VAL A 335 27.13 2.36 5.42
N GLY A 336 26.56 1.28 4.87
CA GLY A 336 25.12 1.06 4.74
C GLY A 336 24.39 1.13 6.08
N ASP A 337 24.87 0.39 7.08
CA ASP A 337 24.29 0.38 8.42
C ASP A 337 24.34 1.76 9.07
N LYS A 338 25.47 2.47 8.96
CA LYS A 338 25.62 3.83 9.51
C LYS A 338 24.76 4.87 8.81
N LEU A 339 24.50 4.69 7.52
CA LEU A 339 23.55 5.53 6.78
C LEU A 339 22.12 5.25 7.22
N ASP A 340 21.71 3.97 7.31
CA ASP A 340 20.36 3.59 7.73
C ASP A 340 20.05 4.06 9.16
N GLU A 341 20.98 3.87 10.11
CA GLU A 341 20.88 4.40 11.48
C GLU A 341 20.62 5.92 11.52
N ALA A 342 21.13 6.66 10.52
CA ALA A 342 20.97 8.11 10.38
C ALA A 342 19.74 8.54 9.54
N GLY A 343 18.98 7.58 9.01
CA GLY A 343 17.87 7.79 8.08
C GLY A 343 18.32 8.25 6.69
N LEU A 344 19.50 7.81 6.26
CA LEU A 344 20.15 8.09 4.98
C LEU A 344 20.28 6.81 4.15
N ASP A 345 20.60 6.97 2.87
CA ASP A 345 20.82 5.84 1.96
C ASP A 345 21.94 6.16 0.94
N GLY A 346 22.24 5.24 0.03
CA GLY A 346 23.32 5.41 -0.96
C GLY A 346 23.20 6.67 -1.83
N ARG A 347 22.00 7.26 -1.99
CA ARG A 347 21.82 8.52 -2.73
C ARG A 347 22.46 9.70 -2.02
N ASP A 348 22.72 9.61 -0.72
CA ASP A 348 23.33 10.70 0.04
C ASP A 348 24.84 10.82 -0.18
N ILE A 349 25.46 9.86 -0.87
CA ILE A 349 26.88 9.90 -1.25
C ILE A 349 27.13 10.97 -2.32
N ASN A 350 28.19 11.76 -2.15
CA ASN A 350 28.57 12.83 -3.09
C ASN A 350 29.15 12.27 -4.40
N SER A 351 29.21 13.10 -5.45
CA SER A 351 29.67 12.69 -6.78
C SER A 351 31.13 12.23 -6.82
N SER A 352 31.99 12.75 -5.92
CA SER A 352 33.40 12.38 -5.82
C SER A 352 33.65 11.09 -5.03
N CYS A 353 32.60 10.46 -4.50
CA CYS A 353 32.65 9.27 -3.65
C CYS A 353 33.71 9.38 -2.55
N ASN A 354 33.77 10.51 -1.85
CA ASN A 354 34.69 10.76 -0.73
C ASN A 354 33.97 11.27 0.53
N GLY A 355 32.65 11.11 0.57
CA GLY A 355 31.79 11.57 1.65
C GLY A 355 30.33 11.73 1.20
N LEU A 356 29.57 12.45 2.00
CA LEU A 356 28.16 12.72 1.78
C LEU A 356 27.94 14.07 1.09
N LYS A 357 26.79 14.21 0.43
CA LYS A 357 26.36 15.44 -0.25
C LYS A 357 26.25 16.61 0.73
N GLY A 358 26.80 17.76 0.33
CA GLY A 358 26.67 19.03 1.02
C GLY A 358 25.33 19.76 0.71
N VAL A 359 25.34 21.08 0.92
CA VAL A 359 24.20 21.95 0.57
C VAL A 359 24.13 22.12 -0.95
N SER A 360 22.92 22.01 -1.52
CA SER A 360 22.66 22.34 -2.93
C SER A 360 21.96 23.70 -3.01
N VAL A 361 22.59 24.70 -3.64
CA VAL A 361 22.00 26.04 -3.79
C VAL A 361 20.68 26.01 -4.57
N PRO A 362 20.59 25.37 -5.76
CA PRO A 362 19.32 25.25 -6.48
C PRO A 362 18.26 24.47 -5.68
N GLY A 363 18.67 23.39 -4.99
CA GLY A 363 17.77 22.60 -4.15
C GLY A 363 17.17 23.41 -3.00
N THR A 364 17.98 24.26 -2.36
CA THR A 364 17.53 25.17 -1.30
C THR A 364 16.49 26.17 -1.81
N ILE A 365 16.69 26.74 -3.01
CA ILE A 365 15.72 27.67 -3.63
C ILE A 365 14.40 26.95 -3.90
N VAL A 366 14.43 25.77 -4.50
CA VAL A 366 13.22 24.97 -4.77
C VAL A 366 12.49 24.62 -3.47
N ASN A 367 13.22 24.21 -2.44
CA ASN A 367 12.64 23.90 -1.14
C ASN A 367 12.01 25.14 -0.47
N LEU A 368 12.64 26.31 -0.60
CA LEU A 368 12.06 27.56 -0.12
C LEU A 368 10.75 27.91 -0.85
N LEU A 369 10.73 27.77 -2.18
CA LEU A 369 9.52 28.01 -2.98
C LEU A 369 8.36 27.08 -2.61
N LYS A 370 8.64 25.82 -2.24
CA LYS A 370 7.63 24.87 -1.73
C LYS A 370 7.18 25.19 -0.30
N LEU A 371 8.07 25.73 0.53
CA LEU A 371 7.77 26.09 1.93
C LEU A 371 6.86 27.31 2.03
N ILE A 372 6.98 28.30 1.14
CA ILE A 372 6.15 29.53 1.17
C ILE A 372 4.65 29.23 1.20
N PRO A 373 4.06 28.51 0.21
CA PRO A 373 2.63 28.22 0.22
C PRO A 373 2.23 27.26 1.35
N PHE A 374 3.13 26.36 1.76
CA PHE A 374 2.89 25.51 2.92
C PHE A 374 2.73 26.33 4.21
N LEU A 375 3.61 27.30 4.45
CA LEU A 375 3.55 28.16 5.64
C LEU A 375 2.38 29.13 5.57
N ALA A 376 2.09 29.71 4.40
CA ALA A 376 0.95 30.60 4.21
C ALA A 376 -0.40 29.92 4.49
N LEU A 377 -0.53 28.64 4.09
CA LEU A 377 -1.74 27.85 4.31
C LEU A 377 -1.72 27.02 5.60
N LEU A 378 -0.68 27.17 6.44
CA LEU A 378 -0.54 26.40 7.67
C LEU A 378 -1.74 26.57 8.63
N PRO A 379 -2.30 27.78 8.84
CA PRO A 379 -3.49 27.93 9.69
C PRO A 379 -4.69 27.11 9.17
N ILE A 380 -4.94 27.16 7.86
CA ILE A 380 -6.01 26.38 7.20
C ILE A 380 -5.73 24.88 7.34
N LEU A 381 -4.48 24.45 7.16
CA LEU A 381 -4.08 23.06 7.33
C LEU A 381 -4.31 22.57 8.77
N ILE A 382 -3.93 23.36 9.78
CA ILE A 382 -4.12 22.99 11.18
C ILE A 382 -5.60 22.79 11.49
N LEU A 383 -6.46 23.70 11.02
CA LEU A 383 -7.91 23.61 11.21
C LEU A 383 -8.54 22.43 10.44
N SER A 384 -8.16 22.25 9.17
CA SER A 384 -8.78 21.27 8.28
C SER A 384 -8.25 19.85 8.39
N MET A 385 -6.95 19.67 8.67
CA MET A 385 -6.28 18.38 8.69
C MET A 385 -5.42 18.13 9.93
N GLY A 386 -5.11 19.16 10.73
CA GLY A 386 -4.17 19.04 11.85
C GLY A 386 -4.53 17.94 12.84
N TRP A 387 -5.81 17.84 13.21
CA TRP A 387 -6.28 16.77 14.10
C TRP A 387 -6.24 15.39 13.44
N GLN A 388 -6.46 15.30 12.11
CA GLN A 388 -6.43 14.03 11.37
C GLN A 388 -5.01 13.48 11.31
N ILE A 389 -4.04 14.35 11.02
CA ILE A 389 -2.62 14.04 11.02
C ILE A 389 -2.19 13.62 12.43
N ALA A 390 -2.62 14.36 13.46
CA ALA A 390 -2.32 14.04 14.85
C ALA A 390 -2.89 12.67 15.28
N LEU A 391 -4.18 12.41 15.03
CA LEU A 391 -4.81 11.13 15.37
C LEU A 391 -4.23 9.97 14.56
N GLY A 392 -4.01 10.18 13.26
CA GLY A 392 -3.36 9.19 12.40
C GLY A 392 -2.01 8.79 12.96
N ARG A 393 -1.20 9.77 13.37
CA ARG A 393 0.12 9.53 13.98
C ARG A 393 0.03 8.88 15.36
N ILE A 394 -0.85 9.35 16.23
CA ILE A 394 -1.03 8.78 17.58
C ILE A 394 -1.48 7.32 17.50
N LEU A 395 -2.45 7.00 16.63
CA LEU A 395 -2.98 5.65 16.51
C LEU A 395 -2.04 4.74 15.71
N GLY A 396 -1.36 5.26 14.69
CA GLY A 396 -0.35 4.53 13.94
C GLY A 396 0.88 4.21 14.79
N ASP A 397 1.34 5.12 15.65
CA ASP A 397 2.52 4.93 16.50
C ASP A 397 2.22 4.07 17.74
N LYS A 398 0.94 3.92 18.14
CA LYS A 398 0.49 3.12 19.30
C LYS A 398 -0.16 1.78 18.92
N THR A 399 -0.18 1.43 17.64
CA THR A 399 -0.84 0.20 17.19
C THR A 399 -0.12 -1.05 17.69
N ASP A 400 -0.90 -2.08 18.04
CA ASP A 400 -0.44 -3.43 18.37
C ASP A 400 -0.27 -4.31 17.13
N GLU A 401 -0.49 -3.77 15.93
CA GLU A 401 -0.49 -4.52 14.65
C GLU A 401 0.85 -4.43 13.89
N GLY A 402 1.90 -3.82 14.46
CA GLY A 402 3.23 -3.73 13.85
C GLY A 402 3.52 -2.45 13.04
N LEU A 403 4.75 -2.33 12.53
CA LEU A 403 5.22 -1.16 11.77
C LEU A 403 4.50 -0.99 10.42
N ASP A 404 4.03 -2.07 9.84
CA ASP A 404 3.26 -2.15 8.60
C ASP A 404 1.82 -1.64 8.76
N ALA A 405 1.23 -1.82 9.94
CA ALA A 405 -0.08 -1.24 10.25
C ALA A 405 -0.02 0.28 10.40
N ARG A 406 1.12 0.84 10.84
CA ARG A 406 1.32 2.29 11.01
C ARG A 406 0.97 3.07 9.74
N THR A 407 1.53 2.67 8.59
CA THR A 407 1.26 3.31 7.30
C THR A 407 -0.21 3.19 6.92
N SER A 408 -0.83 2.05 7.24
CA SER A 408 -2.26 1.82 7.01
C SER A 408 -3.12 2.82 7.80
N TYR A 409 -2.80 3.08 9.07
CA TYR A 409 -3.49 4.12 9.87
C TYR A 409 -3.31 5.51 9.27
N HIS A 410 -2.07 5.90 8.92
CA HIS A 410 -1.81 7.20 8.29
C HIS A 410 -2.62 7.39 7.00
N MET A 411 -2.64 6.36 6.14
CA MET A 411 -3.41 6.37 4.89
C MET A 411 -4.91 6.51 5.16
N LEU A 412 -5.47 5.71 6.08
CA LEU A 412 -6.91 5.73 6.38
C LEU A 412 -7.37 7.07 6.96
N PHE A 413 -6.59 7.67 7.85
CA PHE A 413 -6.89 8.99 8.40
C PHE A 413 -6.75 10.10 7.35
N GLY A 414 -5.73 10.03 6.50
CA GLY A 414 -5.59 10.94 5.36
C GLY A 414 -6.76 10.84 4.39
N MET A 415 -7.23 9.63 4.10
CA MET A 415 -8.31 9.36 3.15
C MET A 415 -9.69 9.74 3.68
N PHE A 416 -10.08 9.24 4.86
CA PHE A 416 -11.42 9.50 5.42
C PHE A 416 -11.54 10.85 6.11
N GLY A 417 -10.42 11.39 6.60
CA GLY A 417 -10.38 12.70 7.19
C GLY A 417 -10.89 13.75 6.22
N SER A 418 -10.32 13.86 5.03
CA SER A 418 -10.78 14.85 4.04
C SER A 418 -12.21 14.60 3.54
N MET A 419 -12.68 13.36 3.51
CA MET A 419 -14.05 13.06 3.03
C MET A 419 -15.12 13.40 4.06
N LEU A 420 -14.92 13.02 5.32
CA LEU A 420 -15.95 13.14 6.35
C LEU A 420 -15.90 14.49 7.05
N TRP A 421 -14.68 14.98 7.33
CA TRP A 421 -14.51 16.19 8.15
C TRP A 421 -14.65 17.47 7.36
N TRP A 422 -14.10 17.52 6.14
CA TRP A 422 -14.09 18.77 5.38
C TRP A 422 -15.48 19.31 5.08
N PRO A 423 -16.48 18.50 4.69
CA PRO A 423 -17.84 18.99 4.53
C PRO A 423 -18.41 19.60 5.82
N ILE A 424 -18.18 18.96 6.96
CA ILE A 424 -18.65 19.43 8.27
C ILE A 424 -17.98 20.75 8.62
N LEU A 425 -16.66 20.81 8.52
CA LEU A 425 -15.89 22.02 8.82
C LEU A 425 -16.24 23.15 7.86
N ALA A 426 -16.33 22.87 6.56
CA ALA A 426 -16.72 23.86 5.55
C ALA A 426 -18.10 24.42 5.85
N THR A 427 -19.08 23.59 6.24
CA THR A 427 -20.40 24.06 6.66
C THR A 427 -20.32 24.94 7.89
N ILE A 428 -19.59 24.53 8.92
CA ILE A 428 -19.41 25.35 10.14
C ILE A 428 -18.79 26.69 9.80
N LEU A 429 -17.70 26.71 9.02
CA LEU A 429 -17.04 27.96 8.63
C LEU A 429 -17.92 28.83 7.74
N THR A 430 -18.68 28.25 6.81
CA THR A 430 -19.61 28.99 5.95
C THR A 430 -20.73 29.63 6.77
N VAL A 431 -21.29 28.91 7.75
CA VAL A 431 -22.30 29.46 8.67
C VAL A 431 -21.71 30.59 9.51
N ILE A 432 -20.48 30.44 10.02
CA ILE A 432 -19.78 31.51 10.74
C ILE A 432 -19.60 32.72 9.81
N THR A 433 -19.12 32.52 8.58
CA THR A 433 -18.99 33.60 7.59
C THR A 433 -20.32 34.29 7.33
N ALA A 434 -21.43 33.56 7.23
CA ALA A 434 -22.75 34.12 7.04
C ALA A 434 -23.23 34.95 8.24
N VAL A 435 -23.01 34.45 9.47
CA VAL A 435 -23.40 35.13 10.71
C VAL A 435 -22.62 36.43 10.92
N PHE A 436 -21.32 36.43 10.62
CA PHE A 436 -20.43 37.58 10.77
C PHE A 436 -20.26 38.39 9.47
N ASN A 437 -21.14 38.21 8.48
CA ASN A 437 -20.98 38.84 7.17
C ASN A 437 -20.98 40.37 7.24
N SER A 438 -21.79 40.97 8.12
CA SER A 438 -21.80 42.43 8.33
C SER A 438 -20.48 42.96 8.85
N ASP A 439 -19.84 42.23 9.76
CA ASP A 439 -18.56 42.62 10.35
C ASP A 439 -17.43 42.44 9.32
N ILE A 440 -17.50 41.36 8.52
CA ILE A 440 -16.58 41.11 7.41
C ILE A 440 -16.69 42.21 6.35
N ASP A 441 -17.90 42.63 5.98
CA ASP A 441 -18.11 43.71 5.03
C ASP A 441 -17.61 45.06 5.59
N ALA A 442 -17.88 45.34 6.86
CA ALA A 442 -17.40 46.56 7.51
C ALA A 442 -15.86 46.67 7.54
N GLU A 443 -15.16 45.56 7.82
CA GLU A 443 -13.71 45.54 7.96
C GLU A 443 -12.95 45.34 6.64
N LEU A 444 -13.47 44.50 5.74
CA LEU A 444 -12.79 44.11 4.49
C LEU A 444 -13.44 44.68 3.23
N GLY A 445 -14.66 45.23 3.32
CA GLY A 445 -15.43 45.72 2.17
C GLY A 445 -15.94 44.60 1.26
N ILE A 446 -16.16 43.40 1.81
CA ILE A 446 -16.56 42.20 1.06
C ILE A 446 -17.86 41.64 1.64
N ASP A 447 -18.98 41.85 0.94
CA ASP A 447 -20.22 41.13 1.18
C ASP A 447 -20.20 39.76 0.50
N LEU A 448 -19.78 38.74 1.24
CA LEU A 448 -19.70 37.36 0.74
C LEU A 448 -21.08 36.72 0.59
N MET A 449 -22.06 37.10 1.40
CA MET A 449 -23.40 36.52 1.35
C MET A 449 -24.27 37.08 0.23
N SER A 450 -23.97 38.28 -0.27
CA SER A 450 -24.67 38.86 -1.42
C SER A 450 -23.78 39.03 -2.66
N MET A 451 -22.70 38.25 -2.77
CA MET A 451 -21.75 38.33 -3.90
C MET A 451 -22.40 38.15 -5.28
N PHE A 452 -23.51 37.40 -5.36
CA PHE A 452 -24.30 37.22 -6.59
C PHE A 452 -25.61 38.01 -6.62
N GLY A 453 -25.82 38.90 -5.64
CA GLY A 453 -27.01 39.72 -5.47
C GLY A 453 -27.77 39.43 -4.16
N GLY A 454 -28.75 40.29 -3.85
CA GLY A 454 -29.45 40.30 -2.56
C GLY A 454 -30.72 39.43 -2.51
N GLU A 455 -31.14 38.81 -3.60
CA GLU A 455 -32.30 37.91 -3.58
C GLU A 455 -31.96 36.58 -2.91
N LEU A 456 -32.94 35.93 -2.29
CA LEU A 456 -32.72 34.71 -1.49
C LEU A 456 -32.01 33.59 -2.28
N TRP A 457 -32.35 33.40 -3.57
CA TRP A 457 -31.69 32.38 -4.39
C TRP A 457 -30.24 32.76 -4.74
N GLN A 458 -29.94 34.05 -4.89
CA GLN A 458 -28.58 34.56 -5.12
C GLN A 458 -27.71 34.43 -3.86
N GLN A 459 -28.30 34.70 -2.69
CA GLN A 459 -27.63 34.47 -1.40
C GLN A 459 -27.39 32.98 -1.15
N SER A 460 -28.33 32.13 -1.55
CA SER A 460 -28.16 30.67 -1.49
C SER A 460 -27.00 30.19 -2.38
N ILE A 461 -26.86 30.75 -3.59
CA ILE A 461 -25.70 30.47 -4.46
C ILE A 461 -24.41 30.98 -3.82
N SER A 462 -24.43 32.18 -3.22
CA SER A 462 -23.27 32.76 -2.52
C SER A 462 -22.83 31.85 -1.37
N PHE A 463 -23.76 31.32 -0.57
CA PHE A 463 -23.49 30.36 0.49
C PHE A 463 -22.81 29.08 -0.04
N VAL A 464 -23.34 28.49 -1.12
CA VAL A 464 -22.75 27.31 -1.76
C VAL A 464 -21.37 27.61 -2.33
N ALA A 465 -21.17 28.80 -2.92
CA ALA A 465 -19.88 29.22 -3.45
C ALA A 465 -18.84 29.34 -2.34
N VAL A 466 -19.18 29.97 -1.20
CA VAL A 466 -18.30 30.06 -0.02
C VAL A 466 -17.97 28.66 0.51
N TRP A 467 -18.96 27.77 0.61
CA TRP A 467 -18.72 26.39 1.02
C TRP A 467 -17.74 25.66 0.08
N CYS A 468 -17.91 25.79 -1.23
CA CYS A 468 -17.00 25.23 -2.23
C CYS A 468 -15.58 25.83 -2.12
N MET A 469 -15.47 27.14 -1.89
CA MET A 469 -14.19 27.81 -1.66
C MET A 469 -13.48 27.29 -0.40
N MET A 470 -14.23 27.01 0.67
CA MET A 470 -13.67 26.37 1.88
C MET A 470 -13.10 24.99 1.56
N ILE A 471 -13.86 24.12 0.88
CA ILE A 471 -13.37 22.79 0.47
C ILE A 471 -12.13 22.89 -0.43
N PHE A 472 -12.14 23.82 -1.39
CA PHE A 472 -11.00 24.06 -2.26
C PHE A 472 -9.77 24.54 -1.47
N SER A 473 -9.94 25.43 -0.50
CA SER A 473 -8.85 25.90 0.36
C SER A 473 -8.24 24.77 1.19
N PHE A 474 -9.06 23.85 1.71
CA PHE A 474 -8.59 22.68 2.45
C PHE A 474 -7.78 21.76 1.53
N TRP A 475 -8.29 21.49 0.33
CA TRP A 475 -7.60 20.72 -0.70
C TRP A 475 -6.25 21.33 -1.11
N LEU A 476 -6.22 22.64 -1.31
CA LEU A 476 -5.01 23.37 -1.66
C LEU A 476 -4.00 23.28 -0.50
N SER A 477 -4.45 23.51 0.74
CA SER A 477 -3.58 23.39 1.93
C SER A 477 -2.99 21.99 2.09
N ALA A 478 -3.76 20.93 1.83
CA ALA A 478 -3.31 19.55 1.88
C ALA A 478 -2.26 19.22 0.81
N THR A 479 -2.45 19.76 -0.39
CA THR A 479 -1.51 19.58 -1.52
C THR A 479 -0.20 20.34 -1.25
N CYS A 480 -0.29 21.57 -0.75
CA CYS A 480 0.87 22.34 -0.30
C CYS A 480 1.59 21.68 0.87
N PHE A 481 0.88 21.03 1.79
CA PHE A 481 1.48 20.23 2.87
C PHE A 481 2.32 19.07 2.33
N ALA A 482 1.79 18.28 1.39
CA ALA A 482 2.54 17.15 0.82
C ALA A 482 3.85 17.61 0.13
N SER A 483 3.80 18.72 -0.62
CA SER A 483 4.97 19.31 -1.28
C SER A 483 5.93 20.00 -0.29
N GLY A 484 5.40 20.73 0.69
CA GLY A 484 6.18 21.37 1.76
C GLY A 484 6.86 20.35 2.67
N TRP A 485 6.22 19.21 2.92
CA TRP A 485 6.80 18.10 3.67
C TRP A 485 8.08 17.56 3.03
N ASP A 486 8.16 17.54 1.70
CA ASP A 486 9.40 17.16 1.03
C ASP A 486 10.57 18.07 1.43
N SER A 487 10.31 19.37 1.53
CA SER A 487 11.31 20.36 1.91
C SER A 487 11.75 20.19 3.36
N VAL A 488 10.81 19.90 4.26
CA VAL A 488 11.09 19.59 5.68
C VAL A 488 11.92 18.30 5.79
N ALA A 489 11.57 17.27 5.03
CA ALA A 489 12.29 15.99 5.00
C ALA A 489 13.72 16.17 4.46
N ASP A 490 13.90 16.93 3.39
CA ASP A 490 15.20 17.20 2.79
C ASP A 490 16.10 18.02 3.72
N PHE A 491 15.54 18.99 4.46
CA PHE A 491 16.27 19.72 5.50
C PHE A 491 16.72 18.79 6.64
N LYS A 492 15.84 17.89 7.10
CA LYS A 492 16.19 16.87 8.10
C LYS A 492 17.31 15.96 7.60
N ARG A 493 17.22 15.45 6.37
CA ARG A 493 18.28 14.63 5.74
C ARG A 493 19.59 15.39 5.62
N TRP A 494 19.57 16.67 5.24
CA TRP A 494 20.78 17.49 5.23
C TRP A 494 21.45 17.55 6.61
N ARG A 495 20.67 17.76 7.68
CA ARG A 495 21.20 17.77 9.05
C ARG A 495 21.80 16.41 9.43
N SER A 496 21.14 15.30 9.06
CA SER A 496 21.69 13.95 9.25
C SER A 496 23.02 13.79 8.52
N ARG A 497 23.10 14.15 7.23
CA ARG A 497 24.36 14.07 6.45
C ARG A 497 25.50 14.82 7.11
N SER A 498 25.27 16.05 7.56
CA SER A 498 26.31 16.86 8.21
C SER A 498 26.88 16.21 9.47
N LYS A 499 26.03 15.50 10.24
CA LYS A 499 26.45 14.77 11.45
C LYS A 499 27.14 13.43 11.13
N THR A 500 26.65 12.72 10.13
CA THR A 500 27.12 11.37 9.78
C THR A 500 28.38 11.39 8.91
N ASN A 501 28.59 12.44 8.10
CA ASN A 501 29.70 12.50 7.14
C ASN A 501 31.08 12.23 7.74
N PRO A 502 31.47 12.78 8.91
CA PRO A 502 32.78 12.47 9.51
C PRO A 502 32.96 10.98 9.85
N LEU A 503 31.87 10.26 10.12
CA LEU A 503 31.87 8.86 10.52
C LEU A 503 32.06 7.90 9.34
N VAL A 504 31.60 8.29 8.13
CA VAL A 504 31.57 7.40 6.96
C VAL A 504 32.49 7.81 5.82
N ARG A 505 32.98 9.07 5.79
CA ARG A 505 33.77 9.59 4.65
C ARG A 505 35.02 8.77 4.32
N GLY A 506 35.71 8.23 5.33
CA GLY A 506 36.91 7.42 5.16
C GLY A 506 36.59 6.08 4.52
N ASP A 507 35.58 5.38 5.03
CA ASP A 507 35.11 4.11 4.47
C ASP A 507 34.53 4.29 3.05
N ILE A 508 33.82 5.40 2.76
CA ILE A 508 33.34 5.71 1.40
C ILE A 508 34.51 5.90 0.42
N ALA A 509 35.55 6.65 0.82
CA ALA A 509 36.72 6.84 -0.03
C ALA A 509 37.46 5.53 -0.27
N LYS A 510 37.63 4.70 0.77
CA LYS A 510 38.22 3.36 0.64
C LYS A 510 37.39 2.47 -0.29
N LEU A 511 36.06 2.48 -0.15
CA LEU A 511 35.15 1.73 -1.00
C LEU A 511 35.28 2.13 -2.47
N ARG A 512 35.35 3.43 -2.77
CA ARG A 512 35.61 3.93 -4.12
C ARG A 512 36.93 3.39 -4.68
N ASP A 513 37.99 3.39 -3.88
CA ASP A 513 39.31 2.97 -4.32
C ASP A 513 39.39 1.45 -4.58
N LEU A 514 38.61 0.63 -3.86
CA LEU A 514 38.50 -0.81 -4.12
C LEU A 514 37.61 -1.18 -5.33
N LEU A 515 36.71 -0.28 -5.72
CA LEU A 515 35.80 -0.47 -6.85
C LEU A 515 36.37 0.06 -8.17
N ASN A 516 37.50 0.79 -8.12
CA ASN A 516 38.31 1.20 -9.27
C ASN A 516 39.21 0.04 -9.69
#